data_AF-A0A553RPL8-F1
#
_entry.id   AF-A0A553RPL8-F1
#
_cell.length_a   1.000
_cell.length_b   1.000
_cell.length_c   1.000
_cell.angle_alpha   90.00
_cell.angle_beta   90.00
_cell.angle_gamma   90.00
#
_symmetry.space_group_name_H-M   'P 1'
#
loop_
_entity.id
_entity.type
_entity.pdbx_description
1 polymer ?
#
loop_
_entity_poly.entity_id
_entity_poly.type
_entity_poly.pdbx_seq_one_letter_code
_entity_poly.pdbx_strand_id
1 'polypeptide(L)'
;VTAQDVRKESPLLFKFRAKFYPEDVSEELIQEATQRLFFLQVKEAILNDDIYCPPETAVLLASYAVQAKYTDYNKDVHTPGYLSNEKLLPQRVLEQHKLNKEQWEERIQVWHEEHKGMLREDSMMEYLKIAQDLEMYGVNYFSIKNKKGSELWLGVDALGLNIYEQNDKMTPKIGFPWSEIRNISFNDKKFVIKPIDKKAPDFVFYAQRLRINKRILALCMGNHELYMRRRKPDTIEVQQMKAQAKEEKNHKKMERCGNGATASCQSSDFHQLMHVSTITWIPFHDL
;
A
#
# COMPACT_ATOMS: atom_id res chain seq x y z
N VAL A 1 23.12 0.80 25.49
CA VAL A 1 22.85 1.56 24.25
C VAL A 1 23.88 1.16 23.22
N THR A 2 23.52 0.38 22.20
CA THR A 2 24.44 0.06 21.10
C THR A 2 24.54 1.29 20.20
N ALA A 3 25.75 1.84 20.04
CA ALA A 3 25.99 2.93 19.08
C ALA A 3 25.60 2.45 17.67
N GLN A 4 24.72 3.19 17.00
CA GLN A 4 24.35 2.91 15.61
C GLN A 4 25.26 3.72 14.68
N ASP A 5 25.74 3.10 13.62
CA ASP A 5 26.65 3.69 12.64
C ASP A 5 25.88 4.62 11.69
N VAL A 6 25.43 5.76 12.22
CA VAL A 6 24.75 6.82 11.46
C VAL A 6 25.78 7.66 10.72
N ARG A 7 25.45 8.08 9.48
CA ARG A 7 26.32 8.97 8.71
C ARG A 7 26.63 10.24 9.51
N LYS A 8 27.90 10.63 9.55
CA LYS A 8 28.40 11.80 10.28
C LYS A 8 28.14 13.09 9.49
N GLU A 9 26.88 13.36 9.18
CA GLU A 9 26.39 14.56 8.52
C GLU A 9 25.74 15.50 9.56
N SER A 10 25.75 16.81 9.31
CA SER A 10 25.09 17.79 10.19
C SER A 10 24.19 18.71 9.35
N PRO A 11 22.86 18.70 9.56
CA PRO A 11 22.13 17.88 10.53
C PRO A 11 22.10 16.39 10.14
N LEU A 12 21.89 15.52 11.13
CA LEU A 12 21.59 14.11 10.86
C LEU A 12 20.26 14.00 10.12
N LEU A 13 20.23 13.20 9.05
CA LEU A 13 19.05 13.03 8.22
C LEU A 13 18.31 11.74 8.58
N PHE A 14 17.05 11.87 8.99
CA PHE A 14 16.16 10.75 9.27
C PHE A 14 14.90 10.84 8.42
N LYS A 15 14.39 9.68 8.00
CA LYS A 15 13.09 9.59 7.31
C LYS A 15 12.13 8.82 8.19
N PHE A 16 11.05 9.49 8.62
CA PHE A 16 9.92 8.81 9.23
C PHE A 16 9.10 8.12 8.13
N ARG A 17 9.04 6.79 8.19
CA ARG A 17 8.41 5.92 7.18
C ARG A 17 7.78 4.71 7.86
N ALA A 18 6.68 4.24 7.30
CA ALA A 18 6.07 2.98 7.70
C ALA A 18 7.03 1.83 7.34
N LYS A 19 7.35 1.02 8.35
CA LYS A 19 8.20 -0.17 8.21
C LYS A 19 7.39 -1.46 8.04
N PHE A 20 6.20 -1.49 8.61
CA PHE A 20 5.28 -2.63 8.57
C PHE A 20 3.94 -2.13 8.02
N TYR A 21 3.31 -2.97 7.21
CA TYR A 21 2.05 -2.66 6.54
C TYR A 21 0.89 -3.43 7.22
N PRO A 22 -0.33 -2.89 7.17
CA PRO A 22 -1.53 -3.62 7.62
C PRO A 22 -1.84 -4.82 6.70
N GLU A 23 -2.56 -5.81 7.22
CA GLU A 23 -3.22 -6.85 6.40
C GLU A 23 -4.46 -6.27 5.70
N ASP A 24 -5.19 -5.35 6.36
CA ASP A 24 -6.30 -4.58 5.77
C ASP A 24 -6.20 -3.10 6.19
N VAL A 25 -6.03 -2.22 5.21
CA VAL A 25 -5.90 -0.76 5.45
C VAL A 25 -7.15 -0.15 6.09
N SER A 26 -8.34 -0.67 5.78
CA SER A 26 -9.61 -0.10 6.23
C SER A 26 -9.92 -0.44 7.69
N GLU A 27 -9.47 -1.60 8.15
CA GLU A 27 -9.66 -2.07 9.53
C GLU A 27 -8.55 -1.62 10.49
N GLU A 28 -7.31 -1.49 9.98
CA GLU A 28 -6.14 -1.24 10.83
C GLU A 28 -5.68 0.22 10.87
N LEU A 29 -5.92 1.03 9.83
CA LEU A 29 -5.50 2.43 9.81
C LEU A 29 -6.55 3.33 10.47
N ILE A 30 -6.46 3.44 11.80
CA ILE A 30 -7.48 4.10 12.62
C ILE A 30 -7.47 5.62 12.47
N GLN A 31 -6.30 6.25 12.62
CA GLN A 31 -6.17 7.71 12.66
C GLN A 31 -5.93 8.29 11.27
N GLU A 32 -6.55 9.43 10.97
CA GLU A 32 -6.38 10.16 9.71
C GLU A 32 -4.92 10.51 9.42
N ALA A 33 -4.15 10.90 10.46
CA ALA A 33 -2.73 11.17 10.32
C ALA A 33 -1.95 9.95 9.83
N THR A 34 -2.29 8.76 10.35
CA THR A 34 -1.67 7.49 9.93
C THR A 34 -2.07 7.13 8.50
N GLN A 35 -3.36 7.24 8.17
CA GLN A 35 -3.85 7.02 6.80
C GLN A 35 -3.13 7.92 5.79
N ARG A 36 -2.99 9.22 6.10
CA ARG A 36 -2.28 10.17 5.24
C ARG A 36 -0.82 9.82 5.03
N LEU A 37 -0.11 9.39 6.09
CA LEU A 37 1.30 9.00 5.98
C LEU A 37 1.48 7.74 5.12
N PHE A 38 0.60 6.74 5.27
CA PHE A 38 0.58 5.56 4.42
C PHE A 38 0.26 5.91 2.97
N PHE A 39 -0.79 6.70 2.73
CA PHE A 39 -1.18 7.18 1.41
C PHE A 39 0.01 7.85 0.70
N LEU A 40 0.69 8.78 1.36
CA LEU A 40 1.83 9.48 0.75
C LEU A 40 2.99 8.54 0.45
N GLN A 41 3.30 7.61 1.34
CA GLN A 41 4.40 6.64 1.14
C GLN A 41 4.10 5.64 0.02
N VAL A 42 2.88 5.11 -0.05
CA VAL A 42 2.46 4.17 -1.10
C VAL A 42 2.38 4.86 -2.45
N LYS A 43 1.82 6.08 -2.49
CA LYS A 43 1.81 6.90 -3.70
C LYS A 43 3.21 7.21 -4.20
N GLU A 44 4.15 7.56 -3.31
CA GLU A 44 5.57 7.76 -3.66
C GLU A 44 6.16 6.48 -4.28
N ALA A 45 5.91 5.31 -3.67
CA ALA A 45 6.42 4.04 -4.17
C ALA A 45 5.86 3.64 -5.54
N ILE A 46 4.55 3.85 -5.78
CA ILE A 46 3.93 3.60 -7.09
C ILE A 46 4.50 4.54 -8.16
N LEU A 47 4.58 5.85 -7.86
CA LEU A 47 5.09 6.85 -8.82
C LEU A 47 6.58 6.71 -9.15
N ASN A 48 7.34 6.00 -8.32
CA ASN A 48 8.76 5.72 -8.54
C ASN A 48 8.99 4.33 -9.15
N ASP A 49 7.93 3.60 -9.52
CA ASP A 49 7.98 2.21 -10.00
C ASP A 49 8.65 1.22 -8.99
N ASP A 50 8.66 1.57 -7.69
CA ASP A 50 9.06 0.64 -6.61
C ASP A 50 7.98 -0.45 -6.39
N ILE A 51 6.72 -0.08 -6.62
CA ILE A 51 5.55 -0.98 -6.66
C ILE A 51 5.02 -0.96 -8.08
N TYR A 52 4.98 -2.12 -8.74
CA TYR A 52 4.36 -2.25 -10.04
C TYR A 52 2.86 -1.93 -9.96
N CYS A 53 2.38 -1.11 -10.89
CA CYS A 53 0.98 -0.75 -11.01
C CYS A 53 0.58 -0.75 -12.49
N PRO A 54 -0.43 -1.52 -12.91
CA PRO A 54 -0.86 -1.53 -14.31
C PRO A 54 -1.46 -0.16 -14.72
N PRO A 55 -1.42 0.21 -16.01
CA PRO A 55 -1.84 1.53 -16.49
C PRO A 55 -3.25 1.95 -16.05
N GLU A 56 -4.20 1.03 -16.12
CA GLU A 56 -5.62 1.26 -15.81
C GLU A 56 -5.79 1.60 -14.33
N THR A 57 -5.15 0.80 -13.46
CA THR A 57 -5.12 1.06 -12.02
C THR A 57 -4.38 2.35 -11.70
N ALA A 58 -3.29 2.67 -12.40
CA ALA A 58 -2.54 3.91 -12.18
C ALA A 58 -3.38 5.16 -12.47
N VAL A 59 -4.20 5.15 -13.53
CA VAL A 59 -5.14 6.24 -13.84
C VAL A 59 -6.21 6.38 -12.74
N LEU A 60 -6.79 5.27 -12.30
CA LEU A 60 -7.77 5.29 -11.22
C LEU A 60 -7.17 5.82 -9.91
N LEU A 61 -5.98 5.33 -9.53
CA LEU A 61 -5.24 5.83 -8.36
C LEU A 61 -4.89 7.31 -8.49
N ALA A 62 -4.49 7.78 -9.67
CA ALA A 62 -4.24 9.20 -9.92
C ALA A 62 -5.50 10.05 -9.67
N SER A 63 -6.68 9.58 -10.09
CA SER A 63 -7.94 10.30 -9.86
C SER A 63 -8.28 10.46 -8.38
N TYR A 64 -8.06 9.41 -7.56
CA TYR A 64 -8.19 9.53 -6.11
C TYR A 64 -7.14 10.48 -5.51
N ALA A 65 -5.89 10.43 -5.99
CA ALA A 65 -4.87 11.36 -5.53
C ALA A 65 -5.22 12.83 -5.86
N VAL A 66 -5.85 13.07 -7.01
CA VAL A 66 -6.37 14.39 -7.40
C VAL A 66 -7.52 14.80 -6.48
N GLN A 67 -8.53 13.95 -6.26
CA GLN A 67 -9.65 14.24 -5.34
C GLN A 67 -9.15 14.54 -3.92
N ALA A 68 -8.18 13.78 -3.41
CA ALA A 68 -7.58 14.03 -2.09
C ALA A 68 -6.86 15.38 -1.98
N LYS A 69 -6.32 15.90 -3.10
CA LYS A 69 -5.57 17.17 -3.14
C LYS A 69 -6.47 18.37 -3.44
N TYR A 70 -7.32 18.26 -4.46
CA TYR A 70 -8.10 19.34 -5.04
C TYR A 70 -9.56 19.36 -4.60
N THR A 71 -10.05 18.31 -3.95
CA THR A 71 -11.49 18.09 -3.65
C THR A 71 -12.35 18.08 -4.92
N ASP A 72 -13.67 18.11 -4.77
CA ASP A 72 -14.63 18.01 -5.87
C ASP A 72 -14.24 18.82 -7.10
N TYR A 73 -14.32 18.18 -8.25
CA TYR A 73 -14.10 18.85 -9.52
C TYR A 73 -15.11 19.98 -9.73
N ASN A 74 -14.60 21.19 -10.00
CA ASN A 74 -15.38 22.33 -10.42
C ASN A 74 -14.85 22.85 -11.76
N LYS A 75 -15.68 22.75 -12.81
CA LYS A 75 -15.36 23.20 -14.17
C LYS A 75 -14.94 24.67 -14.28
N ASP A 76 -15.40 25.53 -13.36
CA ASP A 76 -15.11 26.97 -13.39
C ASP A 76 -13.73 27.27 -12.78
N VAL A 77 -13.18 26.34 -11.98
CA VAL A 77 -11.89 26.46 -11.29
C VAL A 77 -10.82 25.57 -11.93
N HIS A 78 -11.19 24.34 -12.29
CA HIS A 78 -10.31 23.33 -12.87
C HIS A 78 -10.36 23.41 -14.39
N THR A 79 -9.78 24.48 -14.93
CA THR A 79 -9.60 24.63 -16.38
C THR A 79 -8.55 23.67 -16.94
N PRO A 80 -8.55 23.37 -18.26
CA PRO A 80 -7.53 22.51 -18.88
C PRO A 80 -6.11 22.88 -18.47
N GLY A 81 -5.30 21.88 -18.12
CA GLY A 81 -3.93 22.07 -17.61
C GLY A 81 -3.80 22.24 -16.09
N TYR A 82 -4.89 22.19 -15.31
CA TYR A 82 -4.81 22.30 -13.83
C TYR A 82 -3.98 21.18 -13.17
N LEU A 83 -3.78 20.05 -13.86
CA LEU A 83 -2.97 18.92 -13.41
C LEU A 83 -1.52 18.95 -13.93
N SER A 84 -1.16 19.95 -14.73
CA SER A 84 0.11 19.97 -15.45
C SER A 84 1.36 19.99 -14.55
N ASN A 85 1.26 20.45 -13.31
CA ASN A 85 2.38 20.45 -12.37
C ASN A 85 2.43 19.20 -11.47
N GLU A 86 1.52 18.26 -11.65
CA GLU A 86 1.43 17.07 -10.82
C GLU A 86 2.17 15.87 -11.43
N LYS A 87 2.89 15.14 -10.58
CA LYS A 87 3.37 13.79 -10.91
C LYS A 87 2.27 12.79 -10.54
N LEU A 88 1.46 12.39 -11.53
CA LEU A 88 0.27 11.56 -11.32
C LEU A 88 0.44 10.10 -11.73
N LEU A 89 1.31 9.82 -12.70
CA LEU A 89 1.51 8.49 -13.25
C LEU A 89 2.99 8.05 -13.15
N PRO A 90 3.26 6.74 -13.01
CA PRO A 90 4.62 6.21 -13.12
C PRO A 90 5.22 6.48 -14.51
N GLN A 91 6.54 6.67 -14.58
CA GLN A 91 7.22 7.00 -15.83
C GLN A 91 7.02 5.90 -16.88
N ARG A 92 7.07 4.63 -16.47
CA ARG A 92 6.81 3.48 -17.34
C ARG A 92 5.43 3.55 -18.02
N VAL A 93 4.39 3.95 -17.30
CA VAL A 93 3.03 4.06 -17.86
C VAL A 93 2.97 5.18 -18.89
N LEU A 94 3.61 6.32 -18.63
CA LEU A 94 3.68 7.43 -19.58
C LEU A 94 4.41 7.04 -20.88
N GLU A 95 5.48 6.25 -20.78
CA GLU A 95 6.30 5.84 -21.92
C GLU A 95 5.71 4.69 -22.74
N GLN A 96 4.90 3.83 -22.13
CA GLN A 96 4.34 2.64 -22.78
C GLN A 96 3.18 2.96 -23.75
N HIS A 97 2.52 4.11 -23.58
CA HIS A 97 1.39 4.52 -24.42
C HIS A 97 1.74 5.75 -25.28
N LYS A 98 1.11 5.85 -26.44
CA LYS A 98 1.28 7.00 -27.37
C LYS A 98 0.40 8.19 -27.02
N LEU A 99 0.09 8.38 -25.74
CA LEU A 99 -0.75 9.48 -25.27
C LEU A 99 0.13 10.67 -24.89
N ASN A 100 -0.27 11.86 -25.31
CA ASN A 100 0.36 13.08 -24.83
C ASN A 100 -0.12 13.39 -23.39
N LYS A 101 0.49 14.40 -22.77
CA LYS A 101 0.20 14.79 -21.39
C LYS A 101 -1.27 15.22 -21.21
N GLU A 102 -1.80 16.01 -22.13
CA GLU A 102 -3.18 16.50 -22.08
C GLU A 102 -4.20 15.36 -22.12
N GLN A 103 -3.98 14.35 -22.97
CA GLN A 103 -4.83 13.16 -23.06
C GLN A 103 -4.81 12.33 -21.76
N TRP A 104 -3.68 12.27 -21.07
CA TRP A 104 -3.62 11.65 -19.74
C TRP A 104 -4.39 12.47 -18.70
N GLU A 105 -4.24 13.79 -18.71
CA GLU A 105 -4.97 14.69 -17.81
C GLU A 105 -6.49 14.57 -18.02
N GLU A 106 -6.96 14.52 -19.27
CA GLU A 106 -8.37 14.29 -19.61
C GLU A 106 -8.89 12.97 -19.04
N ARG A 107 -8.14 11.87 -19.22
CA ARG A 107 -8.53 10.55 -18.68
C ARG A 107 -8.62 10.55 -17.16
N ILE A 108 -7.70 11.24 -16.48
CA ILE A 108 -7.72 11.35 -15.01
C ILE A 108 -8.88 12.27 -14.56
N GLN A 109 -9.13 13.35 -15.29
CA GLN A 109 -10.22 14.28 -15.01
C GLN A 109 -11.59 13.60 -15.09
N VAL A 110 -11.82 12.75 -16.09
CA VAL A 110 -13.09 11.99 -16.22
C VAL A 110 -13.39 11.23 -14.92
N TRP A 111 -12.40 10.56 -14.34
CA TRP A 111 -12.57 9.88 -13.05
C TRP A 111 -12.66 10.85 -11.86
N HIS A 112 -11.96 11.98 -11.90
CA HIS A 112 -12.06 13.01 -10.85
C HIS A 112 -13.49 13.58 -10.74
N GLU A 113 -14.19 13.74 -11.86
CA GLU A 113 -15.59 14.16 -11.91
C GLU A 113 -16.53 13.15 -11.23
N GLU A 114 -16.26 11.85 -11.37
CA GLU A 114 -17.05 10.77 -10.74
C GLU A 114 -16.89 10.72 -9.21
N HIS A 115 -15.82 11.27 -8.65
CA HIS A 115 -15.56 11.27 -7.21
C HIS A 115 -16.26 12.41 -6.46
N LYS A 116 -17.16 13.14 -7.10
CA LYS A 116 -17.84 14.30 -6.52
C LYS A 116 -18.56 13.95 -5.21
N GLY A 117 -18.33 14.76 -4.18
CA GLY A 117 -18.87 14.56 -2.83
C GLY A 117 -18.00 13.65 -1.95
N MET A 118 -16.97 13.02 -2.51
CA MET A 118 -16.04 12.19 -1.74
C MET A 118 -15.11 13.06 -0.90
N LEU A 119 -15.01 12.75 0.39
CA LEU A 119 -14.12 13.46 1.30
C LEU A 119 -12.65 13.13 0.99
N ARG A 120 -11.73 14.06 1.32
CA ARG A 120 -10.29 13.85 1.14
C ARG A 120 -9.80 12.60 1.85
N GLU A 121 -10.30 12.39 3.07
CA GLU A 121 -9.92 11.26 3.92
C GLU A 121 -10.42 9.94 3.33
N ASP A 122 -11.67 9.91 2.86
CA ASP A 122 -12.24 8.73 2.23
C ASP A 122 -11.54 8.43 0.88
N SER A 123 -11.17 9.46 0.11
CA SER A 123 -10.40 9.33 -1.13
C SER A 123 -9.00 8.75 -0.90
N MET A 124 -8.29 9.17 0.16
CA MET A 124 -7.01 8.56 0.56
C MET A 124 -7.19 7.09 0.97
N MET A 125 -8.30 6.75 1.63
CA MET A 125 -8.61 5.37 2.01
C MET A 125 -8.91 4.49 0.79
N GLU A 126 -9.73 4.95 -0.15
CA GLU A 126 -10.02 4.20 -1.39
C GLU A 126 -8.75 4.00 -2.24
N TYR A 127 -7.87 5.00 -2.31
CA TYR A 127 -6.54 4.84 -2.92
C TYR A 127 -5.78 3.66 -2.29
N LEU A 128 -5.73 3.61 -0.95
CA LEU A 128 -5.01 2.57 -0.23
C LEU A 128 -5.66 1.19 -0.39
N LYS A 129 -7.00 1.12 -0.42
CA LYS A 129 -7.75 -0.13 -0.63
C LYS A 129 -7.48 -0.76 -1.99
N ILE A 130 -7.28 0.05 -3.03
CA ILE A 130 -6.89 -0.44 -4.35
C ILE A 130 -5.40 -0.81 -4.36
N ALA A 131 -4.56 0.04 -3.76
CA ALA A 131 -3.12 -0.17 -3.78
C ALA A 131 -2.68 -1.41 -2.97
N GLN A 132 -3.41 -1.79 -1.91
CA GLN A 132 -3.06 -2.95 -1.10
C GLN A 132 -3.16 -4.29 -1.85
N ASP A 133 -3.97 -4.33 -2.93
CA ASP A 133 -4.17 -5.53 -3.75
C ASP A 133 -3.10 -5.69 -4.83
N LEU A 134 -2.19 -4.71 -5.00
CA LEU A 134 -1.06 -4.83 -5.94
C LEU A 134 -0.05 -5.87 -5.44
N GLU A 135 0.48 -6.70 -6.34
CA GLU A 135 1.28 -7.88 -5.99
C GLU A 135 2.58 -7.54 -5.24
N MET A 136 3.10 -6.33 -5.44
CA MET A 136 4.34 -5.85 -4.81
C MET A 136 4.08 -4.98 -3.57
N TYR A 137 2.82 -4.73 -3.19
CA TYR A 137 2.46 -3.88 -2.07
C TYR A 137 2.94 -4.46 -0.74
N GLY A 138 3.65 -3.64 0.05
CA GLY A 138 4.12 -4.03 1.38
C GLY A 138 5.22 -5.12 1.38
N VAL A 139 5.70 -5.56 0.22
CA VAL A 139 6.70 -6.63 0.11
C VAL A 139 8.13 -6.07 0.20
N ASN A 140 8.90 -6.58 1.15
CA ASN A 140 10.33 -6.28 1.26
C ASN A 140 11.16 -7.35 0.54
N TYR A 141 11.75 -6.99 -0.61
CA TYR A 141 12.53 -7.93 -1.42
C TYR A 141 14.01 -8.01 -1.02
N PHE A 142 14.53 -9.23 -0.94
CA PHE A 142 15.94 -9.53 -0.68
C PHE A 142 16.48 -10.54 -1.70
N SER A 143 17.62 -10.24 -2.32
CA SER A 143 18.31 -11.20 -3.17
C SER A 143 18.96 -12.29 -2.33
N ILE A 144 18.64 -13.54 -2.65
CA ILE A 144 19.09 -14.74 -1.94
C ILE A 144 19.55 -15.82 -2.94
N LYS A 145 20.24 -16.84 -2.42
CA LYS A 145 20.60 -18.05 -3.17
C LYS A 145 20.07 -19.30 -2.49
N ASN A 146 19.59 -20.27 -3.26
CA ASN A 146 19.27 -21.60 -2.74
C ASN A 146 20.56 -22.45 -2.54
N LYS A 147 20.42 -23.70 -2.07
CA LYS A 147 21.56 -24.63 -1.90
C LYS A 147 22.30 -24.94 -3.21
N LYS A 148 21.63 -24.85 -4.36
CA LYS A 148 22.21 -25.09 -5.69
C LYS A 148 22.90 -23.83 -6.27
N GLY A 149 22.82 -22.68 -5.58
CA GLY A 149 23.39 -21.42 -6.02
C GLY A 149 22.50 -20.59 -6.96
N SER A 150 21.27 -21.04 -7.24
CA SER A 150 20.31 -20.28 -8.06
C SER A 150 19.94 -18.98 -7.37
N GLU A 151 19.92 -17.89 -8.12
CA GLU A 151 19.50 -16.56 -7.66
C GLU A 151 17.98 -16.47 -7.62
N LEU A 152 17.47 -15.98 -6.49
CA LEU A 152 16.05 -15.86 -6.18
C LEU A 152 15.80 -14.58 -5.39
N TRP A 153 14.54 -14.18 -5.32
CA TRP A 153 14.09 -13.15 -4.38
C TRP A 153 13.35 -13.79 -3.20
N LEU A 154 13.62 -13.28 -1.99
CA LEU A 154 12.78 -13.46 -0.81
C LEU A 154 11.94 -12.20 -0.63
N GLY A 155 10.62 -12.34 -0.59
CA GLY A 155 9.69 -11.31 -0.12
C GLY A 155 9.34 -11.55 1.35
N VAL A 156 9.34 -10.48 2.13
CA VAL A 156 8.84 -10.45 3.51
C VAL A 156 7.73 -9.42 3.60
N ASP A 157 6.53 -9.86 3.96
CA ASP A 157 5.33 -9.01 4.04
C ASP A 157 4.52 -9.31 5.32
N ALA A 158 3.32 -8.71 5.42
CA ALA A 158 2.44 -8.87 6.58
C ALA A 158 1.83 -10.26 6.70
N LEU A 159 1.78 -11.04 5.61
CA LEU A 159 1.12 -12.35 5.52
C LEU A 159 2.10 -13.52 5.70
N GLY A 160 3.35 -13.35 5.27
CA GLY A 160 4.37 -14.38 5.41
C GLY A 160 5.68 -14.10 4.70
N LEU A 161 6.27 -15.19 4.21
CA LEU A 161 7.49 -15.20 3.40
C LEU A 161 7.19 -15.80 2.04
N ASN A 162 7.72 -15.17 0.99
CA ASN A 162 7.50 -15.58 -0.38
C ASN A 162 8.83 -15.74 -1.12
N ILE A 163 8.94 -16.75 -1.98
CA ILE A 163 10.11 -17.00 -2.82
C ILE A 163 9.73 -16.77 -4.27
N TYR A 164 10.50 -15.93 -4.95
CA TYR A 164 10.27 -15.57 -6.34
C TYR A 164 11.48 -15.91 -7.20
N GLU A 165 11.23 -16.10 -8.50
CA GLU A 165 12.30 -16.25 -9.49
C GLU A 165 13.00 -14.91 -9.72
N GLN A 166 14.25 -14.96 -10.18
CA GLN A 166 15.07 -13.74 -10.31
C GLN A 166 14.47 -12.70 -11.27
N ASN A 167 13.72 -13.16 -12.29
CA ASN A 167 13.12 -12.36 -13.36
C ASN A 167 11.63 -12.01 -13.14
N ASP A 168 11.00 -12.50 -12.07
CA ASP A 168 9.60 -12.21 -11.76
C ASP A 168 9.45 -11.96 -10.26
N LYS A 169 9.15 -10.71 -9.86
CA LYS A 169 8.90 -10.31 -8.48
C LYS A 169 7.41 -10.26 -8.11
N MET A 170 6.53 -10.47 -9.07
CA MET A 170 5.08 -10.36 -8.87
C MET A 170 4.50 -11.73 -8.48
N THR A 171 4.95 -12.80 -9.13
CA THR A 171 4.38 -14.14 -8.91
C THR A 171 5.25 -14.98 -7.96
N PRO A 172 4.82 -15.24 -6.71
CA PRO A 172 5.56 -16.11 -5.81
C PRO A 172 5.46 -17.57 -6.28
N LYS A 173 6.58 -18.30 -6.21
CA LYS A 173 6.64 -19.75 -6.51
C LYS A 173 6.42 -20.62 -5.27
N ILE A 174 6.84 -20.12 -4.11
CA ILE A 174 6.70 -20.80 -2.82
C ILE A 174 6.30 -19.75 -1.79
N GLY A 175 5.25 -20.02 -1.02
CA GLY A 175 4.81 -19.18 0.09
C GLY A 175 4.91 -19.93 1.43
N PHE A 176 5.21 -19.19 2.48
CA PHE A 176 5.21 -19.65 3.87
C PHE A 176 4.39 -18.65 4.70
N PRO A 177 3.09 -18.91 4.91
CA PRO A 177 2.27 -18.11 5.81
C PRO A 177 2.87 -18.05 7.21
N TRP A 178 2.71 -16.93 7.93
CA TRP A 178 3.23 -16.81 9.30
C TRP A 178 2.70 -17.92 10.22
N SER A 179 1.46 -18.37 10.04
CA SER A 179 0.86 -19.49 10.78
C SER A 179 1.56 -20.84 10.57
N GLU A 180 2.37 -21.00 9.53
CA GLU A 180 3.07 -22.26 9.22
C GLU A 180 4.54 -22.23 9.66
N ILE A 181 5.03 -21.11 10.17
CA ILE A 181 6.43 -20.95 10.55
C ILE A 181 6.59 -21.11 12.06
N ARG A 182 7.40 -22.10 12.46
CA ARG A 182 7.72 -22.37 13.87
C ARG A 182 8.86 -21.49 14.37
N ASN A 183 9.92 -21.39 13.57
CA ASN A 183 11.14 -20.71 13.97
C ASN A 183 11.92 -20.21 12.76
N ILE A 184 12.53 -19.04 12.92
CA ILE A 184 13.40 -18.42 11.92
C ILE A 184 14.74 -18.12 12.57
N SER A 185 15.83 -18.51 11.92
CA SER A 185 17.18 -18.29 12.45
C SER A 185 18.20 -18.19 11.32
N PHE A 186 19.36 -17.61 11.62
CA PHE A 186 20.48 -17.62 10.69
C PHE A 186 21.79 -17.83 11.43
N ASN A 187 22.77 -18.41 10.73
CA ASN A 187 24.16 -18.50 11.16
C ASN A 187 25.06 -18.07 9.99
N ASP A 188 25.83 -17.01 10.21
CA ASP A 188 26.59 -16.31 9.17
C ASP A 188 25.73 -15.98 7.93
N LYS A 189 26.00 -16.64 6.79
CA LYS A 189 25.25 -16.46 5.54
C LYS A 189 24.02 -17.35 5.42
N LYS A 190 23.97 -18.46 6.17
CA LYS A 190 22.91 -19.47 6.07
C LYS A 190 21.69 -19.06 6.89
N PHE A 191 20.54 -18.98 6.23
CA PHE A 191 19.25 -18.68 6.84
C PHE A 191 18.36 -19.92 6.80
N VAL A 192 17.61 -20.18 7.88
CA VAL A 192 16.79 -21.39 8.06
C VAL A 192 15.40 -21.00 8.53
N ILE A 193 14.40 -21.45 7.79
CA ILE A 193 12.98 -21.36 8.14
C ILE A 193 12.52 -22.77 8.50
N LYS A 194 12.05 -22.94 9.73
CA LYS A 194 11.53 -24.22 10.23
C LYS A 194 10.00 -24.19 10.22
N PRO A 195 9.34 -25.10 9.51
CA PRO A 195 7.88 -25.18 9.52
C PRO A 195 7.33 -25.68 10.87
N ILE A 196 6.05 -25.41 11.11
CA ILE A 196 5.31 -26.01 12.23
C ILE A 196 5.13 -27.51 12.01
N ASP A 197 4.90 -27.98 10.78
CA ASP A 197 4.93 -29.40 10.52
C ASP A 197 6.35 -29.96 10.69
N LYS A 198 6.55 -30.83 11.69
CA LYS A 198 7.86 -31.46 11.96
C LYS A 198 8.29 -32.43 10.87
N LYS A 199 7.37 -32.89 10.01
CA LYS A 199 7.68 -33.79 8.90
C LYS A 199 8.17 -33.03 7.66
N ALA A 200 7.75 -31.77 7.51
CA ALA A 200 8.18 -30.91 6.43
C ALA A 200 9.67 -30.54 6.59
N PRO A 201 10.46 -30.54 5.51
CA PRO A 201 11.88 -30.22 5.59
C PRO A 201 12.10 -28.71 5.86
N ASP A 202 13.17 -28.40 6.59
CA ASP A 202 13.63 -27.02 6.79
C ASP A 202 13.93 -26.35 5.43
N PHE A 203 13.40 -25.14 5.23
CA PHE A 203 13.75 -24.33 4.08
C PHE A 203 15.02 -23.53 4.38
N VAL A 204 16.01 -23.61 3.48
CA VAL A 204 17.34 -23.01 3.69
C VAL A 204 17.76 -22.20 2.47
N PHE A 205 18.16 -20.96 2.71
CA PHE A 205 18.73 -20.08 1.71
C PHE A 205 19.96 -19.34 2.26
N TYR A 206 20.65 -18.62 1.37
CA TYR A 206 21.87 -17.89 1.70
C TYR A 206 21.76 -16.44 1.22
N ALA A 207 22.09 -15.50 2.11
CA ALA A 207 22.25 -14.09 1.75
C ALA A 207 23.74 -13.74 1.61
N GLN A 208 24.06 -12.79 0.72
CA GLN A 208 25.46 -12.46 0.43
C GLN A 208 26.20 -11.78 1.61
N ARG A 209 25.47 -11.08 2.48
CA ARG A 209 26.05 -10.27 3.57
C ARG A 209 25.31 -10.51 4.88
N LEU A 210 26.04 -10.64 5.99
CA LEU A 210 25.48 -10.82 7.34
C LEU A 210 24.45 -9.73 7.73
N ARG A 211 24.71 -8.48 7.34
CA ARG A 211 23.80 -7.35 7.60
C ARG A 211 22.42 -7.54 6.95
N ILE A 212 22.34 -8.26 5.84
CA ILE A 212 21.07 -8.56 5.15
C ILE A 212 20.29 -9.58 5.99
N ASN A 213 20.93 -10.64 6.47
CA ASN A 213 20.28 -11.63 7.35
C ASN A 213 19.73 -10.99 8.64
N LYS A 214 20.47 -10.05 9.26
CA LYS A 214 19.97 -9.27 10.40
C LYS A 214 18.72 -8.45 10.06
N ARG A 215 18.67 -7.83 8.88
CA ARG A 215 17.50 -7.06 8.41
C ARG A 215 16.30 -7.97 8.13
N ILE A 216 16.51 -9.09 7.43
CA ILE A 216 15.46 -10.07 7.16
C ILE A 216 14.88 -10.55 8.49
N LEU A 217 15.71 -11.02 9.42
CA LEU A 217 15.23 -11.52 10.71
C LEU A 217 14.42 -10.46 11.48
N ALA A 218 14.89 -9.21 11.52
CA ALA A 218 14.18 -8.12 12.20
C ALA A 218 12.81 -7.82 11.54
N LEU A 219 12.68 -7.94 10.23
CA LEU A 219 11.40 -7.81 9.53
C LEU A 219 10.50 -9.01 9.78
N CYS A 220 11.03 -10.24 9.75
CA CYS A 220 10.24 -11.43 10.04
C CYS A 220 9.69 -11.39 11.48
N MET A 221 10.51 -11.02 12.45
CA MET A 221 10.08 -10.91 13.85
C MET A 221 8.96 -9.88 14.02
N GLY A 222 9.12 -8.68 13.45
CA GLY A 222 8.11 -7.62 13.56
C GLY A 222 6.82 -7.93 12.82
N ASN A 223 6.90 -8.47 11.60
CA ASN A 223 5.70 -8.87 10.84
C ASN A 223 4.96 -10.04 11.54
N HIS A 224 5.68 -11.06 11.99
CA HIS A 224 5.07 -12.18 12.74
C HIS A 224 4.44 -11.72 14.06
N GLU A 225 5.06 -10.79 14.79
CA GLU A 225 4.49 -10.21 16.01
C GLU A 225 3.17 -9.49 15.72
N LEU A 226 3.14 -8.64 14.70
CA LEU A 226 1.93 -7.91 14.28
C LEU A 226 0.85 -8.87 13.75
N TYR A 227 1.23 -9.87 12.96
CA TYR A 227 0.36 -10.95 12.50
C TYR A 227 -0.33 -11.66 13.66
N MET A 228 0.42 -12.01 14.71
CA MET A 228 -0.12 -12.64 15.92
C MET A 228 -0.98 -11.69 16.75
N ARG A 229 -0.67 -10.38 16.74
CA ARG A 229 -1.48 -9.35 17.42
C ARG A 229 -2.86 -9.21 16.76
N ARG A 230 -2.95 -9.20 15.43
CA ARG A 230 -4.21 -9.10 14.66
C ARG A 230 -5.19 -10.25 14.91
N ARG A 231 -4.68 -11.41 15.32
CA ARG A 231 -5.47 -12.62 15.63
C ARG A 231 -5.96 -12.67 17.08
N LYS A 232 -5.66 -11.64 17.87
CA LYS A 232 -6.15 -11.47 19.24
C LYS A 232 -7.16 -10.32 19.26
N PRO A 233 -8.06 -10.28 20.26
CA PRO A 233 -8.93 -9.13 20.44
C PRO A 233 -8.13 -7.83 20.59
N ASP A 234 -8.70 -6.73 20.09
CA ASP A 234 -8.12 -5.40 20.24
C ASP A 234 -7.86 -5.08 21.71
N THR A 235 -6.67 -4.57 22.00
CA THR A 235 -6.32 -4.02 23.32
C THR A 235 -7.20 -2.83 23.65
N ILE A 236 -7.42 -2.55 24.95
CA ILE A 236 -8.24 -1.42 25.43
C ILE A 236 -7.82 -0.10 24.76
N GLU A 237 -6.52 0.16 24.64
CA GLU A 237 -5.99 1.36 23.97
C GLU A 237 -6.44 1.46 22.50
N VAL A 238 -6.36 0.37 21.73
CA VAL A 238 -6.81 0.33 20.34
C VAL A 238 -8.33 0.55 20.24
N GLN A 239 -9.11 -0.04 21.15
CA GLN A 239 -10.56 0.17 21.18
C GLN A 239 -10.90 1.65 21.45
N GLN A 240 -10.18 2.29 22.38
CA GLN A 240 -10.32 3.72 22.66
C GLN A 240 -9.93 4.58 21.46
N MET A 241 -8.82 4.26 20.79
CA MET A 241 -8.41 4.94 19.55
C MET A 241 -9.49 4.84 18.47
N LYS A 242 -10.08 3.64 18.27
CA LYS A 242 -11.18 3.44 17.30
C LYS A 242 -12.42 4.23 17.67
N ALA A 243 -12.81 4.24 18.94
CA ALA A 243 -13.96 5.01 19.43
C ALA A 243 -13.74 6.52 19.20
N GLN A 244 -12.58 7.04 19.60
CA GLN A 244 -12.21 8.44 19.41
C GLN A 244 -12.20 8.84 17.93
N ALA A 245 -11.56 8.04 17.07
CA ALA A 245 -11.51 8.32 15.63
C ALA A 245 -12.92 8.35 15.00
N LYS A 246 -13.82 7.47 15.46
CA LYS A 246 -15.23 7.46 15.02
C LYS A 246 -15.98 8.70 15.48
N GLU A 247 -15.80 9.13 16.73
CA GLU A 247 -16.39 10.36 17.26
C GLU A 247 -15.89 11.60 16.50
N GLU A 248 -14.57 11.70 16.28
CA GLU A 248 -13.97 12.78 15.48
C GLU A 248 -14.51 12.82 14.05
N LYS A 249 -14.64 11.64 13.39
CA LYS A 249 -15.24 11.56 12.04
C LYS A 249 -16.70 12.01 12.03
N ASN A 250 -17.49 11.61 13.03
CA ASN A 250 -18.89 12.01 13.15
C ASN A 250 -19.02 13.51 13.43
N HIS A 251 -18.19 14.07 14.30
CA HIS A 251 -18.17 15.50 14.59
C HIS A 251 -17.86 16.32 13.34
N LYS A 252 -16.82 15.97 12.58
CA LYS A 252 -16.48 16.62 11.31
C LYS A 252 -17.61 16.54 10.28
N LYS A 253 -18.34 15.41 10.22
CA LYS A 253 -19.53 15.26 9.37
C LYS A 253 -20.66 16.19 9.82
N MET A 254 -20.94 16.28 11.12
CA MET A 254 -21.98 17.15 11.66
C MET A 254 -21.67 18.63 11.45
N GLU A 255 -20.43 19.07 11.66
CA GLU A 255 -20.02 20.46 11.38
C GLU A 255 -20.22 20.84 9.91
N ARG A 256 -19.95 19.90 8.99
CA ARG A 256 -20.16 20.10 7.55
C ARG A 256 -21.65 20.15 7.18
N CYS A 257 -22.46 19.25 7.72
CA CYS A 257 -23.92 19.29 7.49
C CYS A 257 -24.58 20.52 8.13
N GLY A 258 -24.10 20.95 9.30
CA GLY A 258 -24.60 22.12 10.03
C GLY A 258 -24.29 23.45 9.32
N ASN A 259 -23.16 23.54 8.63
CA ASN A 259 -22.81 24.70 7.80
C ASN A 259 -23.46 24.66 6.40
N GLY A 260 -24.19 23.59 6.07
CA GLY A 260 -24.83 23.34 4.77
C GLY A 260 -26.35 23.14 4.89
N ALA A 261 -27.04 23.94 5.71
CA ALA A 261 -28.50 23.91 5.77
C ALA A 261 -29.13 24.84 4.73
N THR A 262 -29.09 24.44 3.45
CA THR A 262 -30.26 24.45 2.56
C THR A 262 -30.08 23.42 1.45
N ALA A 263 -30.85 22.32 1.57
CA ALA A 263 -31.24 21.37 0.52
C ALA A 263 -30.16 20.43 -0.08
N SER A 264 -29.92 19.29 0.58
CA SER A 264 -29.78 17.97 -0.08
C SER A 264 -29.47 16.80 0.87
N CYS A 265 -29.33 17.00 2.19
CA CYS A 265 -29.08 15.90 3.14
C CYS A 265 -30.35 15.09 3.50
N GLN A 266 -31.13 14.63 2.51
CA GLN A 266 -32.09 13.53 2.67
C GLN A 266 -32.32 12.87 1.30
N SER A 267 -31.41 12.01 0.84
CA SER A 267 -31.65 10.78 0.04
C SER A 267 -30.43 10.40 -0.81
N SER A 268 -29.48 9.64 -0.25
CA SER A 268 -28.57 8.80 -1.05
C SER A 268 -27.89 7.68 -0.24
N ASP A 269 -28.51 7.21 0.83
CA ASP A 269 -28.14 5.94 1.48
C ASP A 269 -29.21 4.91 1.10
N PHE A 270 -28.78 3.74 0.61
CA PHE A 270 -29.58 2.66 -0.02
C PHE A 270 -29.81 2.74 -1.54
N HIS A 271 -28.75 2.78 -2.37
CA HIS A 271 -28.68 1.96 -3.61
C HIS A 271 -27.34 2.06 -4.38
N GLN A 272 -26.20 1.78 -3.73
CA GLN A 272 -24.94 1.63 -4.49
C GLN A 272 -24.01 0.57 -3.91
N LEU A 273 -24.59 -0.57 -3.52
CA LEU A 273 -23.86 -1.74 -3.02
C LEU A 273 -24.03 -2.99 -3.89
N MET A 274 -24.49 -2.86 -5.14
CA MET A 274 -24.72 -4.02 -6.03
C MET A 274 -24.30 -3.79 -7.49
N HIS A 275 -23.24 -3.01 -7.77
CA HIS A 275 -22.73 -2.90 -9.16
C HIS A 275 -21.21 -2.73 -9.30
N VAL A 276 -20.41 -3.31 -8.39
CA VAL A 276 -18.95 -3.49 -8.60
C VAL A 276 -18.59 -4.96 -8.83
N SER A 277 -19.58 -5.85 -8.98
CA SER A 277 -19.36 -7.29 -9.19
C SER A 277 -19.29 -7.73 -10.66
N THR A 278 -19.15 -6.81 -11.61
CA THR A 278 -18.96 -7.14 -13.03
C THR A 278 -18.17 -6.03 -13.73
N ILE A 279 -16.87 -5.95 -13.45
CA ILE A 279 -15.93 -5.39 -14.42
C ILE A 279 -15.83 -6.43 -15.55
N THR A 280 -16.72 -6.33 -16.54
CA THR A 280 -16.48 -6.95 -17.83
C THR A 280 -15.29 -6.24 -18.46
N TRP A 281 -14.18 -6.96 -18.58
CA TRP A 281 -13.00 -6.59 -19.34
C TRP A 281 -13.40 -6.13 -20.75
N ILE A 282 -13.31 -4.83 -21.02
CA ILE A 282 -13.25 -4.33 -22.40
C ILE A 282 -11.76 -4.24 -22.73
N PRO A 283 -11.26 -5.00 -23.74
CA PRO A 283 -9.86 -4.92 -24.14
C PRO A 283 -9.53 -3.54 -24.68
N PHE A 284 -8.36 -3.03 -24.32
CA PHE A 284 -7.80 -1.71 -24.65
C PHE A 284 -7.52 -1.50 -26.16
N HIS A 285 -8.02 -2.36 -27.05
CA HIS A 285 -7.76 -2.26 -28.48
C HIS A 285 -8.76 -1.38 -29.25
N ASP A 286 -9.86 -0.94 -28.61
CA ASP A 286 -10.94 -0.18 -29.28
C ASP A 286 -11.33 1.15 -28.58
N LEU A 287 -10.38 1.87 -27.96
CA LEU A 287 -10.55 3.28 -27.52
C LEU A 287 -9.28 4.14 -27.69
#